data_AF-A0A4Q5LGM1-F1
#
_entry.id   AF-A0A4Q5LGM1-F1
#
_cell.length_a   1.000
_cell.length_b   1.000
_cell.length_c   1.000
_cell.angle_alpha   90.00
_cell.angle_beta   90.00
_cell.angle_gamma   90.00
#
_symmetry.space_group_name_H-M   'P 1'
#
loop_
_entity.id
_entity.type
_entity.pdbx_description
1 polymer ?
#
loop_
_entity_poly.entity_id
_entity_poly.type
_entity_poly.pdbx_seq_one_letter_code
_entity_poly.pdbx_strand_id
1 'polypeptide(L)' 'MQPSSPAAADTHLSRKHRALVALYTLDAGHLSREEILRLNNVSEADLAEHEEEWLRLRCRNPSMV' A
#
# COMPACT_ATOMS: atom_id res chain seq x y z
N MET A 1 23.96 2.00 31.42
CA MET A 1 22.49 2.04 31.44
C MET A 1 22.03 3.30 30.71
N GLN A 2 21.41 3.15 29.54
CA GLN A 2 20.51 4.14 28.95
C GLN A 2 19.43 3.37 28.16
N PRO A 3 18.14 3.46 28.55
CA PRO A 3 17.04 2.93 27.78
C PRO A 3 16.37 4.08 27.02
N SER A 4 16.59 4.17 25.71
CA SER A 4 15.80 5.05 24.86
C SER A 4 15.58 4.37 23.52
N SER A 5 14.70 3.38 23.54
CA SER A 5 14.00 2.93 22.34
C SER A 5 13.25 4.14 21.78
N PRO A 6 13.48 4.57 20.52
CA PRO A 6 12.61 5.56 19.93
C PRO A 6 11.23 4.92 19.86
N ALA A 7 10.34 5.60 20.57
CA ALA A 7 8.93 5.33 20.69
C ALA A 7 8.32 4.95 19.34
N ALA A 8 7.31 4.08 19.42
CA ALA A 8 6.29 3.86 18.40
C ALA A 8 6.01 5.14 17.60
N ALA A 9 6.69 5.30 16.47
CA ALA A 9 6.29 6.28 15.46
C ALA A 9 5.03 5.69 14.85
N ASP A 10 3.91 6.34 15.14
CA ASP A 10 2.56 6.04 14.70
C ASP A 10 2.54 5.16 13.46
N THR A 11 2.14 3.90 13.63
CA THR A 11 1.90 2.90 12.58
C THR A 11 0.71 3.27 11.69
N HIS A 12 0.51 4.56 11.43
CA HIS A 12 -0.35 5.06 10.38
C HIS A 12 0.45 5.01 9.08
N LEU A 13 0.32 3.89 8.36
CA LEU A 13 0.79 3.76 6.99
C LEU A 13 0.44 5.05 6.21
N SER A 14 1.42 5.66 5.56
CA SER A 14 1.18 6.83 4.71
C SER A 14 0.16 6.50 3.64
N ARG A 15 -0.61 7.49 3.17
CA ARG A 15 -1.65 7.29 2.15
C ARG A 15 -1.14 6.53 0.93
N LYS A 16 0.06 6.87 0.48
CA LYS A 16 0.82 6.15 -0.54
C LYS A 16 0.98 4.65 -0.26
N HIS A 17 1.44 4.27 0.93
CA HIS A 17 1.59 2.86 1.29
C HIS A 17 0.24 2.13 1.27
N ARG A 18 -0.83 2.76 1.76
CA ARG A 18 -2.17 2.16 1.73
C ARG A 18 -2.69 1.98 0.31
N ALA A 19 -2.41 2.93 -0.59
CA ALA A 19 -2.76 2.82 -2.00
C ALA A 19 -1.99 1.67 -2.69
N LEU A 20 -0.69 1.53 -2.41
CA LEU A 20 0.10 0.41 -2.93
C LEU A 20 -0.42 -0.95 -2.42
N VAL A 21 -0.80 -1.05 -1.14
CA VAL A 21 -1.41 -2.26 -0.57
C VAL A 21 -2.77 -2.55 -1.21
N ALA A 22 -3.59 -1.52 -1.42
CA ALA A 22 -4.87 -1.65 -2.10
C ALA A 22 -4.72 -2.14 -3.55
N LEU A 23 -3.76 -1.58 -4.31
CA LEU A 23 -3.45 -2.04 -5.68
C LEU A 23 -2.96 -3.50 -5.70
N TYR A 24 -2.12 -3.89 -4.73
CA TYR A 24 -1.70 -5.28 -4.59
C TYR A 24 -2.87 -6.22 -4.28
N THR A 25 -3.78 -5.81 -3.38
CA THR A 25 -4.96 -6.59 -3.01
C THR A 25 -5.94 -6.72 -4.18
N LEU A 26 -6.06 -5.66 -5.00
CA LEU A 26 -6.83 -5.66 -6.24
C LEU A 26 -6.27 -6.66 -7.25
N ASP A 27 -4.95 -6.68 -7.45
CA ASP A 27 -4.28 -7.62 -8.36
C ASP A 27 -4.42 -9.08 -7.90
N ALA A 28 -4.41 -9.31 -6.57
CA ALA A 28 -4.63 -10.64 -6.01
C ALA A 28 -6.08 -11.14 -6.16
N GLY A 29 -7.06 -10.25 -6.37
CA GLY A 29 -8.44 -10.62 -6.70
C GLY A 29 -9.28 -11.22 -5.57
N HIS A 30 -8.85 -11.06 -4.30
CA HIS A 30 -9.53 -11.68 -3.15
C HIS A 30 -10.78 -10.92 -2.67
N LEU A 31 -10.92 -9.64 -3.02
CA LEU A 31 -11.97 -8.74 -2.51
C LEU A 31 -12.47 -7.82 -3.61
N SER A 32 -13.69 -7.29 -3.46
CA SER A 32 -14.23 -6.29 -4.38
C SER A 32 -13.47 -4.97 -4.26
N ARG A 33 -13.37 -4.22 -5.35
CA ARG A 33 -12.68 -2.92 -5.38
C ARG A 33 -13.14 -1.96 -4.28
N GLU A 34 -14.45 -1.86 -4.06
CA GLU A 34 -15.05 -0.97 -3.06
C GLU A 34 -14.67 -1.35 -1.62
N GLU A 35 -14.58 -2.64 -1.32
CA GLU A 35 -14.17 -3.15 -0.01
C GLU A 35 -12.69 -2.86 0.24
N ILE A 36 -11.85 -3.04 -0.77
CA ILE A 36 -10.41 -2.76 -0.69
C ILE A 36 -10.17 -1.26 -0.41
N LEU A 37 -10.87 -0.38 -1.11
CA LEU A 37 -10.79 1.08 -0.90
C LEU A 37 -11.17 1.46 0.55
N ARG A 38 -12.28 0.90 1.04
CA ARG A 38 -12.78 1.16 2.40
C ARG A 38 -11.83 0.63 3.47
N LEU A 39 -11.32 -0.59 3.32
CA LEU A 39 -10.38 -1.23 4.25
C LEU A 39 -9.05 -0.47 4.34
N ASN A 40 -8.55 0.01 3.20
CA ASN A 40 -7.28 0.72 3.14
C ASN A 40 -7.44 2.23 3.40
N ASN A 41 -8.67 2.73 3.54
CA ASN A 41 -8.97 4.15 3.71
C ASN A 41 -8.30 5.01 2.63
N VAL A 42 -8.49 4.60 1.37
CA VAL A 42 -7.99 5.25 0.16
C VAL A 42 -9.15 5.41 -0.83
N SER A 43 -9.03 6.40 -1.70
CA SER A 43 -9.97 6.64 -2.79
C SER A 43 -9.42 6.11 -4.13
N GLU A 44 -10.29 6.02 -5.14
CA GLU A 44 -9.83 5.70 -6.50
C GLU A 44 -8.84 6.73 -7.05
N ALA A 45 -8.95 7.99 -6.63
CA ALA A 45 -7.98 9.02 -6.99
C ALA A 45 -6.59 8.74 -6.40
N ASP A 46 -6.52 8.26 -5.15
CA ASP A 46 -5.25 7.87 -4.52
C ASP A 46 -4.64 6.64 -5.19
N LEU A 47 -5.48 5.69 -5.64
CA LEU A 47 -5.02 4.56 -6.44
C LEU A 47 -4.41 5.05 -7.75
N ALA A 48 -5.12 5.91 -8.50
CA ALA A 48 -4.66 6.43 -9.78
C ALA A 48 -3.37 7.24 -9.66
N GLU A 49 -3.22 8.04 -8.59
CA GLU A 49 -1.99 8.81 -8.31
C GLU A 49 -0.77 7.89 -8.10
N HIS A 50 -0.97 6.72 -7.51
CA HIS A 50 0.10 5.78 -7.16
C HIS A 50 0.17 4.54 -8.05
N GLU A 51 -0.72 4.39 -9.03
CA GLU A 51 -0.78 3.24 -9.94
C GLU A 51 0.48 3.14 -10.79
N GLU A 52 0.95 4.26 -11.33
CA GLU A 52 2.19 4.30 -12.10
C GLU A 52 3.39 3.85 -11.27
N GLU A 53 3.44 4.26 -10.00
CA GLU A 53 4.50 3.85 -9.09
C GLU A 53 4.42 2.37 -8.74
N TRP A 54 3.21 1.86 -8.50
CA TRP A 54 2.97 0.43 -8.29
C TRP A 54 3.39 -0.41 -9.50
N LEU A 55 3.06 0.03 -10.73
CA LEU A 55 3.50 -0.62 -11.95
C LEU A 55 5.02 -0.64 -12.06
N ARG A 56 5.69 0.47 -11.74
CA ARG A 56 7.17 0.52 -11.72
C ARG A 56 7.76 -0.44 -10.69
N LEU A 57 7.17 -0.55 -9.49
CA LEU A 57 7.57 -1.50 -8.45
C LEU A 57 7.42 -2.95 -8.92
N ARG A 58 6.29 -3.27 -9.57
CA ARG A 58 6.02 -4.59 -10.14
C ARG A 58 6.99 -4.94 -11.27
N CYS A 59 7.23 -4.02 -12.21
CA CYS A 59 8.17 -4.22 -13.31
C CYS A 59 9.63 -4.33 -12.85
N ARG A 60 9.99 -3.69 -11.74
CA ARG A 60 11.35 -3.70 -11.20
C ARG A 60 11.68 -4.95 -10.37
N ASN A 61 10.67 -5.72 -9.95
CA ASN A 61 10.84 -7.02 -9.30
C ASN A 61 10.39 -8.17 -10.24
N PRO A 62 11.12 -8.48 -11.32
CA PRO A 62 10.88 -9.69 -12.12
C PRO A 62 11.31 -10.98 -11.40
N SER A 63 11.85 -10.93 -10.18
CA SER A 63 12.48 -12.07 -9.49
C SER A 63 11.54 -12.92 -8.61
N MET A 64 10.24 -12.96 -8.90
CA MET A 64 9.32 -13.98 -8.36
C MET A 64 8.72 -14.82 -9.49
N VAL A 65 9.57 -15.27 -10.43
CA VAL A 65 9.31 -16.43 -11.29
C VAL A 65 10.27 -17.56 -10.93
#